data_AF-A0A942WPK0-F1
#
_entry.id   AF-A0A942WPK0-F1
#
_cell.length_a   1.000
_cell.length_b   1.000
_cell.length_c   1.000
_cell.angle_alpha   90.00
_cell.angle_beta   90.00
_cell.angle_gamma   90.00
#
_symmetry.space_group_name_H-M   'P 1'
#
loop_
_entity.id
_entity.type
_entity.pdbx_description
1 polymer ?
#
loop_
_entity_poly.entity_id
_entity_poly.type
_entity_poly.pdbx_seq_one_letter_code
_entity_poly.pdbx_strand_id
1 'polypeptide(L)'
;MTNAKMKETPEQIINKCVNSIVKEIARWKYIQEHGCNDPFWPDGCNMNLTRNHIISYKHDIREMCEENNMPLPEGYYLPTPPEVDNNYMASLKQKERVERMCRYGAKFTKKKTEYDLEQMSLF
;
A
#
# COMPACT_ATOMS: atom_id res chain seq x y z
N MET A 1 34.20 -4.38 22.18
CA MET A 1 32.81 -4.60 22.64
C MET A 1 31.96 -4.78 21.41
N THR A 2 31.58 -6.02 21.10
CA THR A 2 30.74 -6.35 19.95
C THR A 2 29.30 -5.96 20.27
N ASN A 3 28.75 -4.98 19.53
CA ASN A 3 27.32 -4.69 19.55
C ASN A 3 26.59 -5.89 18.95
N ALA A 4 26.16 -6.84 19.78
CA ALA A 4 25.15 -7.80 19.39
C ALA A 4 23.86 -7.00 19.16
N LYS A 5 23.49 -6.77 17.88
CA LYS A 5 22.11 -6.33 17.56
C LYS A 5 21.20 -7.39 18.17
N MET A 6 20.46 -7.03 19.23
CA MET A 6 19.43 -7.91 19.76
C MET A 6 18.47 -8.24 18.63
N LYS A 7 18.20 -9.53 18.40
CA LYS A 7 17.19 -9.96 17.44
C LYS A 7 15.84 -9.46 17.92
N GLU A 8 15.06 -8.87 17.02
CA GLU A 8 13.72 -8.38 17.34
C GLU A 8 12.81 -9.55 17.72
N THR A 9 11.94 -9.32 18.68
CA THR A 9 10.93 -10.32 19.10
C THR A 9 9.83 -10.44 18.03
N PRO A 10 9.12 -11.58 17.97
CA PRO A 10 7.96 -11.74 17.09
C PRO A 10 6.93 -10.61 17.25
N GLU A 11 6.64 -10.21 18.48
CA GLU A 11 5.71 -9.12 18.79
C GLU A 11 6.17 -7.78 18.21
N GLN A 12 7.46 -7.46 18.30
CA GLN A 12 8.01 -6.24 17.70
C GLN A 12 7.91 -6.25 16.17
N ILE A 13 8.15 -7.39 15.53
CA ILE A 13 8.03 -7.55 14.07
C ILE A 13 6.56 -7.37 13.65
N ILE A 14 5.63 -8.06 14.33
CA ILE A 14 4.19 -7.96 14.07
C ILE A 14 3.72 -6.51 14.22
N ASN A 15 4.13 -5.81 15.28
CA ASN A 15 3.79 -4.41 15.51
C ASN A 15 4.34 -3.48 14.42
N LYS A 16 5.53 -3.76 13.88
CA LYS A 16 6.05 -3.01 12.73
C LYS A 16 5.20 -3.23 11.49
N CYS A 17 4.82 -4.48 11.19
CA CYS A 17 3.96 -4.80 10.06
C CYS A 17 2.59 -4.09 10.17
N VAL A 18 1.96 -4.11 11.34
CA VAL A 18 0.70 -3.38 11.59
C VAL A 18 0.86 -1.88 11.34
N ASN A 19 1.93 -1.27 11.86
CA ASN A 19 2.20 0.15 11.63
C ASN A 19 2.45 0.46 10.15
N SER A 20 3.10 -0.45 9.42
CA SER A 20 3.30 -0.31 7.97
C SER A 20 1.99 -0.42 7.21
N ILE A 21 1.08 -1.34 7.58
CA ILE A 21 -0.27 -1.43 7.00
C ILE A 21 -1.02 -0.10 7.13
N VAL A 22 -1.04 0.49 8.32
CA VAL A 22 -1.72 1.77 8.56
C VAL A 22 -1.12 2.89 7.69
N LYS A 23 0.21 2.96 7.58
CA LYS A 23 0.90 3.95 6.75
C LYS A 23 0.62 3.77 5.27
N GLU A 24 0.63 2.53 4.78
CA GLU A 24 0.33 2.21 3.39
C GLU A 24 -1.13 2.51 3.06
N ILE A 25 -2.10 2.22 3.94
CA ILE A 25 -3.50 2.62 3.74
C ILE A 25 -3.63 4.14 3.65
N ALA A 26 -2.97 4.89 4.54
CA ALA A 26 -2.95 6.35 4.50
C ALA A 26 -2.31 6.87 3.20
N ARG A 27 -1.23 6.22 2.75
CA ARG A 27 -0.55 6.55 1.49
C ARG A 27 -1.43 6.29 0.28
N TRP A 28 -2.15 5.17 0.25
CA TRP A 28 -3.10 4.84 -0.81
C TRP A 28 -4.16 5.93 -0.96
N LYS A 29 -4.79 6.33 0.17
CA LYS A 29 -5.78 7.42 0.22
C LYS A 29 -5.20 8.75 -0.26
N TYR A 30 -3.99 9.07 0.20
CA TYR A 30 -3.30 10.29 -0.20
C TYR A 30 -3.04 10.33 -1.71
N ILE A 31 -2.53 9.25 -2.30
CA ILE A 31 -2.28 9.19 -3.74
C ILE A 31 -3.61 9.29 -4.51
N GLN A 32 -4.68 8.66 -4.03
CA GLN A 32 -5.97 8.78 -4.67
C GLN A 32 -6.45 10.23 -4.76
N GLU A 33 -6.27 11.01 -3.69
CA GLU A 33 -6.79 12.37 -3.62
C GLU A 33 -5.85 13.40 -4.27
N HIS A 34 -4.54 13.25 -4.08
CA HIS A 34 -3.56 14.28 -4.44
C HIS A 34 -2.59 13.85 -5.55
N GLY A 35 -2.56 12.57 -5.86
CA GLY A 35 -1.58 11.95 -6.76
C GLY A 35 -0.21 11.76 -6.11
N CYS A 36 0.74 11.26 -6.90
CA CYS A 36 2.14 11.15 -6.52
C CYS A 36 3.06 11.98 -7.43
N ASN A 37 4.37 11.83 -7.24
CA ASN A 37 5.41 12.51 -8.03
C ASN A 37 6.27 11.51 -8.83
N ASP A 38 5.81 10.27 -9.00
CA ASP A 38 6.55 9.27 -9.77
C ASP A 38 6.70 9.73 -11.23
N PRO A 39 7.93 9.91 -11.74
CA PRO A 39 8.14 10.51 -13.05
C PRO A 39 7.78 9.57 -14.22
N PHE A 40 7.63 8.26 -13.97
CA PHE A 40 7.50 7.22 -14.98
C PHE A 40 6.16 6.49 -14.92
N TRP A 41 5.56 6.35 -13.74
CA TRP A 41 4.33 5.60 -13.54
C TRP A 41 3.14 6.48 -13.14
N PRO A 42 1.91 6.19 -13.62
CA PRO A 42 0.70 6.85 -13.16
C PRO A 42 0.45 6.63 -11.66
N ASP A 43 -0.46 7.41 -11.11
CA ASP A 43 -0.84 7.33 -9.69
C ASP A 43 -1.45 5.96 -9.36
N GLY A 44 -2.22 5.36 -10.29
CA GLY A 44 -2.83 4.04 -10.15
C GLY A 44 -1.81 2.92 -9.91
N CYS A 45 -0.72 2.89 -10.68
CA CYS A 45 0.38 1.96 -10.44
C CYS A 45 0.98 2.10 -9.03
N ASN A 46 1.15 3.34 -8.55
CA ASN A 46 1.68 3.59 -7.22
C ASN A 46 0.70 3.16 -6.12
N MET A 47 -0.60 3.35 -6.32
CA MET A 47 -1.64 2.85 -5.42
C MET A 47 -1.63 1.32 -5.33
N ASN A 48 -1.51 0.63 -6.46
CA ASN A 48 -1.43 -0.83 -6.50
C ASN A 48 -0.12 -1.36 -5.88
N LEU A 49 0.99 -0.64 -5.99
CA LEU A 49 2.22 -0.98 -5.27
C LEU A 49 2.03 -0.92 -3.75
N THR A 50 1.47 0.17 -3.25
CA THR A 50 1.09 0.32 -1.83
C THR A 50 0.12 -0.78 -1.37
N ARG A 51 -0.86 -1.16 -2.21
CA ARG A 51 -1.74 -2.30 -1.95
C ARG A 51 -0.98 -3.61 -1.80
N ASN A 52 0.00 -3.87 -2.67
CA ASN A 52 0.82 -5.08 -2.61
C ASN A 52 1.67 -5.14 -1.34
N HIS A 53 2.20 -4.01 -0.88
CA HIS A 53 2.90 -3.95 0.42
C HIS A 53 1.98 -4.35 1.58
N ILE A 54 0.73 -3.87 1.61
CA ILE A 54 -0.25 -4.26 2.64
C ILE A 54 -0.48 -5.78 2.64
N ILE A 55 -0.65 -6.38 1.46
CA ILE A 55 -0.84 -7.84 1.32
C ILE A 55 0.38 -8.60 1.85
N SER A 56 1.59 -8.14 1.51
CA SER A 56 2.84 -8.72 2.02
C SER A 56 2.91 -8.64 3.55
N TYR A 57 2.64 -7.48 4.15
CA TYR A 57 2.66 -7.34 5.61
C TYR A 57 1.61 -8.19 6.31
N LYS A 58 0.44 -8.38 5.71
CA LYS A 58 -0.58 -9.31 6.24
C LYS A 58 -0.08 -10.75 6.19
N HIS A 59 0.55 -11.17 5.09
CA HIS A 59 1.18 -12.48 4.99
C HIS A 59 2.23 -12.68 6.09
N ASP A 60 3.14 -11.72 6.26
CA ASP A 60 4.20 -11.77 7.29
C ASP A 60 3.61 -11.85 8.71
N ILE A 61 2.55 -11.10 9.00
CA ILE A 61 1.85 -11.18 10.30
C ILE A 61 1.27 -12.57 10.51
N ARG A 62 0.60 -13.14 9.51
CA ARG A 62 -0.02 -14.46 9.61
C ARG A 62 1.02 -15.54 9.90
N GLU A 63 2.09 -15.59 9.10
CA GLU A 63 3.19 -16.55 9.26
C GLU A 63 3.83 -16.42 10.64
N MET A 64 4.17 -15.20 11.08
CA MET A 64 4.75 -14.95 12.40
C MET A 64 3.80 -15.36 13.54
N CYS A 65 2.50 -15.10 13.41
CA CYS A 65 1.51 -15.50 14.41
C CYS A 65 1.37 -17.03 14.48
N GLU A 66 1.31 -17.72 13.35
CA GLU A 66 1.21 -19.18 13.26
C GLU A 66 2.45 -19.86 13.85
N GLU A 67 3.65 -19.43 13.47
CA GLU A 67 4.92 -19.99 13.95
C GLU A 67 5.11 -19.82 15.47
N ASN A 68 4.56 -18.76 16.04
CA ASN A 68 4.75 -18.40 17.46
C ASN A 68 3.50 -18.68 18.32
N ASN A 69 2.46 -19.33 17.76
CA ASN A 69 1.16 -19.56 18.42
C ASN A 69 0.55 -18.28 19.04
N MET A 70 0.66 -17.17 18.33
CA MET A 70 0.12 -15.87 18.73
C MET A 70 -1.21 -15.59 18.02
N PRO A 71 -2.16 -14.89 18.65
CA PRO A 71 -3.35 -14.42 17.94
C PRO A 71 -2.99 -13.37 16.89
N LEU A 72 -3.82 -13.26 15.83
CA LEU A 72 -3.70 -12.18 14.86
C LEU A 72 -4.02 -10.82 15.53
N PRO A 73 -3.21 -9.77 15.30
CA PRO A 73 -3.44 -8.46 15.89
C PRO A 73 -4.63 -7.75 15.20
N GLU A 74 -5.29 -6.83 15.91
CA GLU A 74 -6.43 -6.07 15.36
C GLU A 74 -6.13 -5.39 14.02
N GLY A 75 -4.94 -4.78 13.88
CA GLY A 75 -4.52 -4.10 12.66
C GLY A 75 -4.38 -5.01 11.42
N TYR A 76 -4.31 -6.34 11.60
CA TYR A 76 -4.36 -7.31 10.51
C TYR A 76 -5.71 -7.27 9.78
N TYR A 77 -6.79 -6.98 10.50
CA TYR A 77 -8.16 -6.99 9.97
C TYR A 77 -8.55 -5.69 9.26
N LEU A 78 -7.68 -4.67 9.26
CA LEU A 78 -7.91 -3.48 8.44
C LEU A 78 -8.08 -3.89 6.96
N PRO A 79 -9.12 -3.41 6.25
CA PRO A 79 -9.36 -3.86 4.90
C PRO A 79 -8.19 -3.52 3.98
N THR A 80 -7.94 -4.39 3.01
CA THR A 80 -6.96 -4.07 1.96
C THR A 80 -7.65 -3.13 0.96
N PRO A 81 -7.04 -2.00 0.57
CA PRO A 81 -7.61 -1.15 -0.46
C PRO A 81 -7.87 -1.91 -1.76
N PRO A 82 -8.92 -1.55 -2.52
CA PRO A 82 -9.22 -2.22 -3.78
C PRO A 82 -8.11 -1.97 -4.80
N GLU A 83 -8.00 -2.89 -5.76
CA GLU A 83 -7.18 -2.65 -6.94
C GLU A 83 -7.78 -1.49 -7.75
N VAL A 84 -6.91 -0.66 -8.31
CA VAL A 84 -7.30 0.46 -9.18
C VAL A 84 -6.75 0.27 -10.58
N ASP A 85 -7.33 0.98 -11.55
CA ASP A 85 -6.77 1.03 -12.89
C ASP A 85 -5.34 1.57 -12.84
N ASN A 86 -4.38 0.83 -13.41
CA ASN A 86 -2.98 1.25 -13.46
C ASN A 86 -2.77 2.61 -14.14
N ASN A 87 -3.69 3.00 -15.02
CA ASN A 87 -3.68 4.30 -15.70
C ASN A 87 -4.41 5.42 -14.94
N TYR A 88 -4.85 5.16 -13.70
CA TYR A 88 -5.46 6.18 -12.86
C TYR A 88 -4.50 7.35 -12.63
N MET A 89 -5.02 8.56 -12.77
CA MET A 89 -4.34 9.81 -12.44
C MET A 89 -5.26 10.71 -11.63
N ALA A 90 -4.86 11.03 -10.40
CA ALA A 90 -5.64 11.90 -9.52
C ALA A 90 -5.75 13.32 -10.08
N SER A 91 -4.69 13.80 -10.74
CA SER A 91 -4.62 15.14 -11.30
C SER A 91 -3.78 15.19 -12.57
N LEU A 92 -4.20 16.00 -13.54
CA LEU A 92 -3.43 16.29 -14.76
C LEU A 92 -2.69 17.63 -14.69
N LYS A 93 -2.58 18.24 -13.50
CA LYS A 93 -1.93 19.55 -13.31
C LYS A 93 -0.41 19.49 -13.49
N GLN A 94 0.21 18.34 -13.27
CA GLN A 94 1.65 18.12 -13.46
C GLN A 94 1.99 17.95 -14.96
N LYS A 95 1.87 19.03 -15.73
CA LYS A 95 1.92 19.00 -17.21
C LYS A 95 3.13 18.27 -17.77
N GLU A 96 4.33 18.56 -17.28
CA GLU A 96 5.57 17.92 -17.78
C GLU A 96 5.57 16.40 -17.58
N ARG A 97 5.08 15.93 -16.42
CA ARG A 97 4.95 14.50 -16.11
C ARG A 97 3.91 13.84 -17.03
N VAL A 98 2.75 14.47 -17.16
CA VAL A 98 1.64 14.00 -18.01
C VAL A 98 2.08 13.92 -19.47
N GLU A 99 2.70 14.98 -20.00
CA GLU A 99 3.20 15.02 -21.37
C GLU A 99 4.27 13.96 -21.63
N ARG A 100 5.23 13.79 -20.71
CA ARG A 100 6.25 12.75 -20.82
C ARG A 100 5.62 11.37 -20.95
N MET A 101 4.67 11.04 -20.07
CA MET A 101 3.98 9.74 -20.11
C MET A 101 3.14 9.57 -21.39
N CYS A 102 2.44 10.61 -21.85
CA CYS A 102 1.69 10.56 -23.11
C CYS A 102 2.59 10.32 -24.33
N ARG A 103 3.83 10.84 -24.35
CA ARG A 103 4.81 10.55 -25.43
C ARG A 103 5.16 9.06 -25.51
N TYR A 104 5.08 8.34 -24.40
CA TYR A 104 5.26 6.89 -24.35
C TYR A 104 3.94 6.11 -24.53
N GLY A 105 2.85 6.79 -24.92
CA GLY A 105 1.58 6.15 -25.26
C GLY A 105 0.59 5.99 -24.09
N ALA A 106 0.88 6.57 -22.91
CA ALA A 106 -0.02 6.49 -21.77
C ALA A 106 -1.36 7.19 -22.05
N LYS A 107 -2.46 6.55 -21.65
CA LYS A 107 -3.82 7.11 -21.66
C LYS A 107 -4.35 7.08 -20.25
N PHE A 108 -4.81 8.20 -19.71
CA PHE A 108 -5.19 8.29 -18.30
C PHE A 108 -6.68 8.16 -18.07
N THR A 109 -7.04 7.60 -16.91
CA THR A 109 -8.40 7.64 -16.36
C THR A 109 -8.42 8.43 -15.05
N LYS A 110 -9.55 9.05 -14.75
CA LYS A 110 -9.79 9.76 -13.46
C LYS A 110 -10.82 9.05 -12.60
N LYS A 111 -11.25 7.84 -12.99
CA LYS A 111 -12.24 7.07 -12.24
C LYS A 111 -11.66 6.70 -10.88
N LYS A 112 -12.18 7.32 -9.82
CA LYS A 112 -11.86 6.93 -8.45
C LYS A 112 -12.55 5.61 -8.12
N THR A 113 -11.85 4.78 -7.34
CA THR A 113 -12.39 3.54 -6.77
C THR A 113 -12.63 3.78 -5.30
N GLU A 114 -13.84 3.52 -4.80
CA GLU A 114 -14.17 3.74 -3.40
C GLU A 114 -13.46 2.72 -2.50
N TYR A 115 -12.91 3.19 -1.38
CA TYR A 115 -12.33 2.34 -0.35
C TYR A 115 -13.28 2.30 0.85
N ASP A 116 -14.12 1.27 0.87
CA ASP A 116 -15.07 1.00 1.95
C ASP A 116 -14.37 0.28 3.12
N LEU A 117 -14.55 0.77 4.34
CA LEU A 117 -13.98 0.15 5.54
C LEU A 117 -14.77 -1.09 5.98
N GLU A 118 -16.00 -1.25 5.51
CA GLU A 118 -16.84 -2.42 5.76
C GLU A 118 -16.65 -3.52 4.70
N GLN A 119 -15.80 -3.28 3.69
CA GLN A 119 -15.52 -4.29 2.68
C GLN A 119 -14.82 -5.50 3.31
N MET A 120 -15.33 -6.69 3.04
CA MET A 120 -14.67 -7.92 3.48
C MET A 120 -13.27 -8.03 2.85
N SER A 121 -12.25 -8.05 3.70
CA SER A 121 -10.89 -8.37 3.30
C SER A 121 -10.83 -9.87 2.96
N LEU A 122 -10.96 -10.21 1.67
CA LEU A 122 -10.79 -11.58 1.16
C LEU A 122 -9.30 -11.98 1.18
N PHE A 123 -8.70 -12.17 2.35
CA PHE A 123 -7.36 -12.78 2.49
C PHE A 123 -7.23 -13.61 3.75
#